data_AF-A0A8T0JHR7-F1
#
_entry.id   AF-A0A8T0JHR7-F1
#
_cell.length_a   1.000
_cell.length_b   1.000
_cell.length_c   1.000
_cell.angle_alpha   90.00
_cell.angle_beta   90.00
_cell.angle_gamma   90.00
#
_symmetry.space_group_name_H-M   'P 1'
#
loop_
_entity.id
_entity.type
_entity.pdbx_description
1 polymer ?
#
loop_
_entity_poly.entity_id
_entity_poly.type
_entity_poly.pdbx_seq_one_letter_code
_entity_poly.pdbx_strand_id
1 'polypeptide(L)'
;MSERNVDKGKRIIIGVSTLFLVAVVGAIVFGFNLIESSSNGNGDKENVNNKNQHVAASVKAVQTLCLPTNYKEECEKNLMTGVGDSTTTDPYELIKLAFNITIEKITDKFEEMNILHDIEKEPRAKMALETCKQLMDLSVSELERSFIGMSEFNLMSVDKILMNLKVWLSGALTYQDTCLDEFENTTSDAGKKMQDLLTTGMHMTSNGLSIITALSDTFTDFNATKLLGRHKSKRVNWNGILNLNSKAARLFSPSKFFHGLDWVRATGVPCFPSVPPHYRHKQTILPW
;
A
#
# COMPACT_ATOMS: atom_id res chain seq x y z
N MET A 1 32.59 46.89 -24.96
CA MET A 1 32.92 45.78 -24.05
C MET A 1 31.85 45.72 -22.98
N SER A 2 30.76 45.02 -23.28
CA SER A 2 29.55 44.91 -22.45
C SER A 2 29.34 43.44 -22.18
N GLU A 3 29.49 43.02 -20.92
CA GLU A 3 28.90 41.80 -20.35
C GLU A 3 29.33 41.68 -18.87
N ARG A 4 28.53 42.26 -17.98
CA ARG A 4 28.49 41.89 -16.56
C ARG A 4 27.06 42.03 -16.10
N ASN A 5 26.21 41.02 -16.31
CA ASN A 5 24.89 40.87 -15.65
C ASN A 5 24.22 39.52 -15.97
N VAL A 6 24.82 38.36 -15.64
CA VAL A 6 24.12 37.05 -15.74
C VAL A 6 24.42 36.11 -14.57
N ASP A 7 24.60 36.61 -13.33
CA ASP A 7 24.83 35.68 -12.20
C ASP A 7 24.29 36.09 -10.83
N LYS A 8 23.13 36.75 -10.78
CA LYS A 8 22.42 37.06 -9.53
C LYS A 8 21.07 36.33 -9.36
N GLY A 9 20.58 35.64 -10.38
CA GLY A 9 19.24 35.04 -10.39
C GLY A 9 19.11 33.62 -9.80
N LYS A 10 20.21 32.88 -9.59
CA LYS A 10 20.14 31.47 -9.14
C LYS A 10 20.32 31.25 -7.64
N ARG A 11 20.74 32.27 -6.89
CA ARG A 11 20.96 32.15 -5.43
C ARG A 11 19.75 32.52 -4.57
N ILE A 12 18.74 33.19 -5.14
CA ILE A 12 17.52 33.57 -4.42
C ILE A 12 16.51 32.41 -4.36
N ILE A 13 16.50 31.51 -5.34
CA ILE A 13 15.51 30.41 -5.43
C ILE A 13 15.74 29.34 -4.35
N ILE A 14 16.99 29.13 -3.91
CA ILE A 14 17.32 28.13 -2.87
C ILE A 14 16.94 28.65 -1.47
N GLY A 15 16.98 29.97 -1.23
CA GLY A 15 16.58 30.56 0.06
C GLY A 15 15.07 30.74 0.24
N VAL A 16 14.33 30.97 -0.85
CA VAL A 16 12.87 31.16 -0.79
C VAL A 16 12.15 29.83 -0.56
N SER A 17 12.67 28.71 -1.10
CA SER A 17 12.05 27.40 -0.93
C SER A 17 12.15 26.85 0.49
N THR A 18 13.24 27.12 1.20
CA THR A 18 13.41 26.71 2.60
C THR A 18 12.58 27.59 3.54
N LEU A 19 12.48 28.89 3.25
CA LEU A 19 11.62 29.80 4.00
C LEU A 19 10.13 29.48 3.84
N PHE A 20 9.69 29.09 2.64
CA PHE A 20 8.31 28.65 2.40
C PHE A 20 7.98 27.35 3.13
N LEU A 21 8.89 26.37 3.17
CA LEU A 21 8.67 25.12 3.91
C LEU A 21 8.55 25.37 5.42
N VAL A 22 9.38 26.24 6.00
CA VAL A 22 9.29 26.60 7.42
C VAL A 22 8.02 27.39 7.73
N ALA A 23 7.60 28.29 6.84
CA ALA A 23 6.37 29.08 7.03
C ALA A 23 5.08 28.25 6.91
N VAL A 24 5.04 27.25 6.01
CA VAL A 24 3.89 26.33 5.89
C VAL A 24 3.77 25.45 7.13
N VAL A 25 4.90 24.98 7.68
CA VAL A 25 4.91 24.23 8.94
C VAL A 25 4.48 25.11 10.12
N GLY A 26 4.88 26.38 10.16
CA GLY A 26 4.42 27.33 11.18
C GLY A 26 2.92 27.68 11.10
N ALA A 27 2.38 27.88 9.90
CA ALA A 27 0.96 28.24 9.71
C ALA A 27 0.00 27.08 10.05
N ILE A 28 0.42 25.82 9.86
CA ILE A 28 -0.39 24.64 10.22
C ILE A 28 -0.43 24.45 11.75
N VAL A 29 0.64 24.84 12.46
CA VAL A 29 0.73 24.73 13.93
C VAL A 29 -0.02 25.87 14.65
N PHE A 30 -0.04 27.08 14.09
CA PHE A 30 -0.71 28.24 14.71
C PHE A 30 -2.13 28.52 14.18
N GLY A 31 -2.57 27.88 13.09
CA GLY A 31 -3.80 28.23 12.37
C GLY A 31 -5.12 27.76 12.99
N PHE A 32 -5.10 26.93 14.03
CA PHE A 32 -6.31 26.47 14.69
C PHE A 32 -6.11 26.49 16.20
N ASN A 33 -6.43 27.61 16.85
CA ASN A 33 -7.08 27.69 18.17
C ASN A 33 -6.91 29.10 18.76
N LEU A 34 -7.85 29.99 18.43
CA LEU A 34 -8.25 31.07 19.32
C LEU A 34 -9.78 31.08 19.39
N ILE A 35 -10.31 30.04 20.04
CA ILE A 35 -11.47 30.19 20.92
C ILE A 35 -10.86 30.40 22.30
N GLU A 36 -11.15 31.56 22.87
CA GLU A 36 -10.74 32.01 24.19
C GLU A 36 -11.44 31.21 25.29
N SER A 37 -10.70 30.77 26.33
CA SER A 37 -10.98 31.10 27.74
C SER A 37 -10.06 30.35 28.72
N SER A 38 -9.26 31.16 29.42
CA SER A 38 -8.79 31.07 30.81
C SER A 38 -8.70 29.71 31.51
N SER A 39 -7.48 29.32 31.89
CA SER A 39 -7.20 28.64 33.16
C SER A 39 -5.70 28.73 33.48
N ASN A 40 -5.37 29.57 34.45
CA ASN A 40 -4.04 29.71 35.03
C ASN A 40 -3.72 28.46 35.87
N GLY A 41 -2.61 27.77 35.59
CA GLY A 41 -2.21 26.57 36.33
C GLY A 41 -0.83 26.08 35.92
N ASN A 42 0.15 26.42 36.73
CA ASN A 42 1.56 26.04 36.63
C ASN A 42 1.71 24.51 36.68
N GLY A 43 2.39 23.90 35.71
CA GLY A 43 2.68 22.46 35.71
C GLY A 43 3.16 21.96 34.36
N ASP A 44 4.20 21.11 34.38
CA ASP A 44 4.89 20.48 33.25
C ASP A 44 3.94 20.02 32.13
N LYS A 45 3.91 20.72 31.00
CA LYS A 45 3.00 20.45 29.86
C LYS A 45 3.66 20.45 28.48
N GLU A 46 4.96 20.20 28.40
CA GLU A 46 5.66 20.17 27.10
C GLU A 46 5.80 18.76 26.49
N ASN A 47 5.56 17.68 27.27
CA ASN A 47 5.75 16.30 26.80
C ASN A 47 4.47 15.52 26.38
N VAL A 48 3.27 16.00 26.74
CA VAL A 48 2.01 15.27 26.47
C VAL A 48 1.41 15.63 25.10
N ASN A 49 1.52 16.90 24.67
CA ASN A 49 0.95 17.35 23.41
C ASN A 49 1.68 16.77 22.18
N ASN A 50 3.01 16.59 22.26
CA ASN A 50 3.81 16.07 21.16
C ASN A 50 3.58 14.57 20.94
N LYS A 51 3.44 13.78 22.02
CA LYS A 51 3.11 12.35 21.96
C LYS A 51 1.73 12.10 21.35
N ASN A 52 0.70 12.86 21.75
CA ASN A 52 -0.65 12.67 21.23
C ASN A 52 -0.77 13.02 19.73
N GLN A 53 -0.08 14.06 19.28
CA GLN A 53 -0.02 14.42 17.85
C GLN A 53 0.76 13.39 17.05
N HIS A 54 1.85 12.85 17.60
CA HIS A 54 2.66 11.84 16.94
C HIS A 54 1.92 10.51 16.81
N VAL A 55 1.22 10.06 17.85
CA VAL A 55 0.41 8.83 17.80
C VAL A 55 -0.67 8.94 16.71
N ALA A 56 -1.32 10.10 16.58
CA ALA A 56 -2.28 10.33 15.51
C ALA A 56 -1.67 10.25 14.10
N ALA A 57 -0.41 10.68 13.92
CA ALA A 57 0.29 10.60 12.64
C ALA A 57 0.64 9.15 12.26
N SER A 58 1.16 8.35 13.20
CA SER A 58 1.46 6.93 12.98
C SER A 58 0.20 6.12 12.69
N VAL A 59 -0.91 6.38 13.40
CA VAL A 59 -2.23 5.78 13.09
C VAL A 59 -2.63 6.06 11.65
N LYS A 60 -2.53 7.31 11.20
CA LYS A 60 -2.89 7.67 9.83
C LYS A 60 -1.97 7.03 8.78
N ALA A 61 -0.67 6.90 9.09
CA ALA A 61 0.28 6.23 8.22
C ALA A 61 -0.07 4.74 8.05
N VAL A 62 -0.38 4.04 9.16
CA VAL A 62 -0.84 2.65 9.13
C VAL A 62 -2.14 2.50 8.34
N GLN A 63 -3.14 3.34 8.60
CA GLN A 63 -4.41 3.33 7.86
C GLN A 63 -4.22 3.52 6.34
N THR A 64 -3.28 4.38 5.96
CA THR A 64 -2.96 4.62 4.55
C THR A 64 -2.26 3.41 3.94
N LEU A 65 -1.32 2.81 4.66
CA LEU A 65 -0.61 1.62 4.21
C LEU A 65 -1.53 0.41 4.04
N CYS A 66 -2.49 0.23 4.95
CA CYS A 66 -3.47 -0.86 4.93
C CYS A 66 -4.67 -0.60 4.01
N LEU A 67 -4.78 0.58 3.39
CA LEU A 67 -5.88 0.92 2.49
C LEU A 67 -6.08 -0.05 1.31
N PRO A 68 -5.03 -0.56 0.62
CA PRO A 68 -5.21 -1.44 -0.53
C PRO A 68 -5.47 -2.90 -0.15
N THR A 69 -5.55 -3.25 1.13
CA THR A 69 -5.58 -4.65 1.56
C THR A 69 -7.00 -5.20 1.73
N ASN A 70 -7.16 -6.51 1.52
CA ASN A 70 -8.45 -7.19 1.70
C ASN A 70 -8.80 -7.42 3.18
N TYR A 71 -7.80 -7.58 4.05
CA TYR A 71 -7.97 -7.76 5.49
C TYR A 71 -7.52 -6.52 6.26
N LYS A 72 -8.18 -5.38 5.97
CA LYS A 72 -7.77 -4.05 6.43
C LYS A 72 -7.73 -3.92 7.96
N GLU A 73 -8.76 -4.35 8.67
CA GLU A 73 -8.81 -4.24 10.13
C GLU A 73 -7.69 -5.04 10.80
N GLU A 74 -7.40 -6.22 10.26
CA GLU A 74 -6.34 -7.10 10.76
C GLU A 74 -4.94 -6.54 10.43
N CYS A 75 -4.77 -5.92 9.25
CA CYS A 75 -3.58 -5.16 8.90
C CYS A 75 -3.34 -4.04 9.91
N GLU A 76 -4.35 -3.17 10.12
CA GLU A 76 -4.23 -2.01 11.01
C GLU A 76 -3.94 -2.46 12.45
N LYS A 77 -4.69 -3.44 12.97
CA LYS A 77 -4.50 -3.96 14.31
C LYS A 77 -3.09 -4.48 14.53
N ASN A 78 -2.60 -5.37 13.66
CA ASN A 78 -1.29 -5.98 13.84
C ASN A 78 -0.15 -4.96 13.68
N LEU A 79 -0.24 -4.06 12.71
CA LEU A 79 0.77 -3.01 12.54
C LEU A 79 0.76 -2.02 13.70
N MET A 80 -0.41 -1.62 14.21
CA MET A 80 -0.51 -0.73 15.37
C MET A 80 0.11 -1.36 16.63
N THR A 81 -0.08 -2.67 16.84
CA THR A 81 0.60 -3.39 17.92
C THR A 81 2.12 -3.38 17.75
N GLY A 82 2.62 -3.61 16.53
CA GLY A 82 4.06 -3.59 16.26
C GLY A 82 4.69 -2.20 16.34
N VAL A 83 3.95 -1.15 15.99
CA VAL A 83 4.41 0.24 16.14
C VAL A 83 4.54 0.59 17.62
N GLY A 84 3.64 0.13 18.50
CA GLY A 84 3.74 0.36 19.94
C GLY A 84 3.87 1.85 20.31
N ASP A 85 4.85 2.18 21.17
CA ASP A 85 5.22 3.57 21.51
C ASP A 85 6.11 4.24 20.45
N SER A 86 6.50 3.49 19.41
CA SER A 86 7.33 4.04 18.34
C SER A 86 6.53 5.02 17.50
N THR A 87 7.31 5.86 16.84
CA THR A 87 6.89 7.11 16.23
C THR A 87 7.16 7.04 14.72
N THR A 88 7.24 5.84 14.15
CA THR A 88 7.48 5.73 12.72
C THR A 88 6.24 6.12 11.92
N THR A 89 6.45 7.01 10.96
CA THR A 89 5.50 7.35 9.89
C THR A 89 6.09 7.03 8.52
N ASP A 90 7.31 6.48 8.50
CA ASP A 90 8.03 6.16 7.28
C ASP A 90 7.43 4.90 6.64
N PRO A 91 6.95 4.97 5.39
CA PRO A 91 6.31 3.84 4.72
C PRO A 91 7.23 2.62 4.58
N TYR A 92 8.54 2.82 4.40
CA TYR A 92 9.49 1.73 4.24
C TYR A 92 9.72 0.98 5.56
N GLU A 93 9.84 1.70 6.67
CA GLU A 93 9.89 1.10 8.00
C GLU A 93 8.58 0.38 8.37
N LEU A 94 7.42 0.96 8.02
CA LEU A 94 6.12 0.31 8.26
C LEU A 94 5.95 -0.97 7.42
N ILE A 95 6.43 -0.97 6.18
CA ILE A 95 6.41 -2.18 5.34
C ILE A 95 7.33 -3.25 5.93
N LYS A 96 8.58 -2.91 6.30
CA LYS A 96 9.50 -3.87 6.96
C LYS A 96 8.89 -4.44 8.25
N LEU A 97 8.27 -3.59 9.06
CA LEU A 97 7.55 -4.03 10.25
C LEU A 97 6.42 -5.00 9.91
N ALA A 98 5.61 -4.72 8.88
CA ALA A 98 4.55 -5.61 8.43
C ALA A 98 5.07 -6.99 7.99
N PHE A 99 6.19 -7.04 7.27
CA PHE A 99 6.84 -8.30 6.89
C PHE A 99 7.34 -9.07 8.11
N ASN A 100 8.01 -8.38 9.04
CA ASN A 100 8.52 -9.01 10.26
C ASN A 100 7.39 -9.64 11.09
N ILE A 101 6.29 -8.89 11.31
CA ILE A 101 5.11 -9.41 12.03
C ILE A 101 4.48 -10.60 11.29
N THR A 102 4.48 -10.57 9.95
CA THR A 102 3.94 -11.67 9.13
C THR A 102 4.78 -12.93 9.30
N ILE A 103 6.12 -12.81 9.23
CA ILE A 103 7.04 -13.93 9.46
C ILE A 103 6.84 -14.49 10.87
N GLU A 104 6.87 -13.64 11.89
CA GLU A 104 6.68 -14.03 13.29
C GLU A 104 5.40 -14.84 13.50
N LYS A 105 4.26 -14.32 13.02
CA LYS A 105 2.98 -15.03 13.14
C LYS A 105 2.96 -16.38 12.45
N ILE A 106 3.55 -16.49 11.27
CA ILE A 106 3.55 -17.74 10.51
C ILE A 106 4.48 -18.76 11.15
N THR A 107 5.65 -18.32 11.62
CA THR A 107 6.58 -19.17 12.37
C THR A 107 5.94 -19.66 13.68
N ASP A 108 5.26 -18.78 14.43
CA ASP A 108 4.56 -19.16 15.67
C ASP A 108 3.50 -20.23 15.39
N LYS A 109 2.72 -20.06 14.31
CA LYS A 109 1.69 -21.02 13.91
C LYS A 109 2.27 -22.32 13.38
N PHE A 110 3.41 -22.25 12.70
CA PHE A 110 4.14 -23.44 12.30
C PHE A 110 4.61 -24.26 13.51
N GLU A 111 5.10 -23.62 14.57
CA GLU A 111 5.47 -24.33 15.80
C GLU A 111 4.26 -24.92 16.53
N GLU A 112 3.10 -24.25 16.50
CA GLU A 112 1.84 -24.84 16.99
C GLU A 112 1.43 -26.10 16.19
N MET A 113 1.80 -26.22 14.91
CA MET A 113 1.56 -27.45 14.16
C MET A 113 2.35 -28.65 14.68
N ASN A 114 3.49 -28.42 15.34
CA ASN A 114 4.33 -29.49 15.88
C ASN A 114 3.71 -30.19 17.09
N ILE A 115 2.71 -29.58 17.73
CA ILE A 115 2.06 -30.10 18.94
C ILE A 115 0.64 -30.65 18.68
N LEU A 116 0.17 -30.68 17.43
CA LEU A 116 -1.14 -31.21 17.02
C LEU A 116 -1.18 -32.76 16.96
N HIS A 117 -0.80 -33.42 18.05
CA HIS A 117 -0.76 -34.89 18.15
C HIS A 117 -2.13 -35.56 17.99
N ASP A 118 -3.22 -34.82 18.18
CA ASP A 118 -4.56 -35.33 17.99
C ASP A 118 -4.93 -35.51 16.50
N ILE A 119 -4.37 -34.69 15.61
CA ILE A 119 -4.49 -34.84 14.15
C ILE A 119 -3.77 -36.11 13.67
N GLU A 120 -2.68 -36.49 14.34
CA GLU A 120 -1.87 -37.65 13.96
C GLU A 120 -2.56 -39.01 14.21
N LYS A 121 -3.73 -39.03 14.86
CA LYS A 121 -4.52 -40.24 15.14
C LYS A 121 -5.18 -40.81 13.88
N GLU A 122 -5.49 -39.98 12.90
CA GLU A 122 -6.03 -40.39 11.62
C GLU A 122 -4.89 -40.52 10.59
N PRO A 123 -4.69 -41.69 9.95
CA PRO A 123 -3.58 -41.89 9.00
C PRO A 123 -3.56 -40.88 7.85
N ARG A 124 -4.72 -40.51 7.29
CA ARG A 124 -4.80 -39.51 6.21
C ARG A 124 -4.43 -38.12 6.71
N ALA A 125 -4.92 -37.72 7.88
CA ALA A 125 -4.66 -36.41 8.46
C ALA A 125 -3.20 -36.27 8.93
N LYS A 126 -2.58 -37.36 9.42
CA LYS A 126 -1.14 -37.40 9.70
C LYS A 126 -0.30 -37.11 8.46
N MET A 127 -0.59 -37.79 7.35
CA MET A 127 0.12 -37.57 6.08
C MET A 127 -0.10 -36.14 5.56
N ALA A 128 -1.33 -35.63 5.64
CA ALA A 128 -1.64 -34.24 5.28
C ALA A 128 -0.86 -33.24 6.14
N LEU A 129 -0.75 -33.48 7.44
CA LEU A 129 0.03 -32.65 8.36
C LEU A 129 1.53 -32.65 8.03
N GLU A 130 2.12 -33.81 7.73
CA GLU A 130 3.53 -33.92 7.33
C GLU A 130 3.82 -33.16 6.03
N THR A 131 2.94 -33.25 5.03
CA THR A 131 3.05 -32.47 3.78
C THR A 131 2.85 -30.98 4.03
N CYS A 132 1.82 -30.61 4.81
CA CYS A 132 1.56 -29.22 5.14
C CYS A 132 2.76 -28.57 5.87
N LYS A 133 3.44 -29.29 6.78
CA LYS A 133 4.66 -28.78 7.42
C LYS A 133 5.74 -28.42 6.41
N GLN A 134 5.96 -29.24 5.39
CA GLN A 134 6.92 -28.93 4.32
C GLN A 134 6.50 -27.71 3.51
N LEU A 135 5.21 -27.58 3.20
CA LEU A 135 4.68 -26.41 2.50
C LEU A 135 4.84 -25.12 3.33
N MET A 136 4.62 -25.20 4.64
CA MET A 136 4.81 -24.06 5.54
C MET A 136 6.27 -23.64 5.67
N ASP A 137 7.22 -24.58 5.69
CA ASP A 137 8.67 -24.29 5.65
C ASP A 137 9.06 -23.53 4.36
N LEU A 138 8.50 -23.96 3.21
CA LEU A 138 8.66 -23.24 1.95
C LEU A 138 8.01 -21.84 2.01
N SER A 139 6.83 -21.72 2.61
CA SER A 139 6.14 -20.44 2.79
C SER A 139 6.97 -19.45 3.61
N VAL A 140 7.51 -19.89 4.76
CA VAL A 140 8.40 -19.10 5.61
C VAL A 140 9.65 -18.67 4.82
N SER A 141 10.27 -19.59 4.09
CA SER A 141 11.45 -19.29 3.25
C SER A 141 11.18 -18.19 2.21
N GLU A 142 10.01 -18.18 1.57
CA GLU A 142 9.63 -17.12 0.62
C GLU A 142 9.35 -15.77 1.32
N LEU A 143 8.79 -15.80 2.53
CA LEU A 143 8.56 -14.59 3.33
C LEU A 143 9.89 -13.98 3.81
N GLU A 144 10.83 -14.81 4.25
CA GLU A 144 12.18 -14.37 4.63
C GLU A 144 12.92 -13.76 3.44
N ARG A 145 12.86 -14.38 2.26
CA ARG A 145 13.39 -13.80 1.02
C ARG A 145 12.75 -12.44 0.73
N SER A 146 11.46 -12.32 0.96
CA SER A 146 10.75 -11.05 0.80
C SER A 146 11.25 -9.99 1.77
N PHE A 147 11.47 -10.35 3.03
CA PHE A 147 12.03 -9.44 4.03
C PHE A 147 13.46 -9.01 3.70
N ILE A 148 14.32 -9.94 3.26
CA ILE A 148 15.70 -9.63 2.84
C ILE A 148 15.69 -8.71 1.62
N GLY A 149 14.91 -9.04 0.59
CA GLY A 149 14.79 -8.22 -0.61
C GLY A 149 14.23 -6.82 -0.33
N MET A 150 13.34 -6.69 0.65
CA MET A 150 12.90 -5.39 1.15
C MET A 150 14.04 -4.64 1.85
N SER A 151 14.82 -5.30 2.70
CA SER A 151 15.88 -4.66 3.48
C SER A 151 17.04 -4.14 2.62
N GLU A 152 17.25 -4.72 1.44
CA GLU A 152 18.27 -4.32 0.46
C GLU A 152 17.75 -3.28 -0.57
N PHE A 153 16.67 -2.56 -0.25
CA PHE A 153 16.01 -1.64 -1.18
C PHE A 153 16.97 -0.57 -1.74
N ASN A 154 17.20 -0.62 -3.05
CA ASN A 154 17.95 0.38 -3.80
C ASN A 154 17.05 1.01 -4.87
N LEU A 155 17.00 2.35 -4.92
CA LEU A 155 16.24 3.14 -5.88
C LEU A 155 16.52 2.80 -7.36
N MET A 156 17.70 2.24 -7.66
CA MET A 156 18.10 1.84 -9.01
C MET A 156 17.53 0.50 -9.47
N SER A 157 16.97 -0.31 -8.57
CA SER A 157 16.47 -1.66 -8.85
C SER A 157 15.09 -1.93 -8.24
N VAL A 158 14.34 -0.87 -7.93
CA VAL A 158 13.03 -0.93 -7.25
C VAL A 158 12.02 -1.77 -8.01
N ASP A 159 11.98 -1.65 -9.34
CA ASP A 159 11.11 -2.44 -10.20
C ASP A 159 11.38 -3.94 -10.05
N LYS A 160 12.65 -4.33 -10.09
CA LYS A 160 13.08 -5.73 -9.90
C LYS A 160 12.78 -6.22 -8.49
N ILE A 161 13.04 -5.40 -7.48
CA ILE A 161 12.78 -5.75 -6.08
C ILE A 161 11.28 -5.95 -5.87
N LEU A 162 10.44 -5.00 -6.29
CA LEU A 162 8.98 -5.10 -6.15
C LEU A 162 8.40 -6.28 -6.93
N MET A 163 8.94 -6.60 -8.12
CA MET A 163 8.54 -7.79 -8.87
C MET A 163 8.91 -9.09 -8.13
N ASN A 164 10.13 -9.18 -7.60
CA ASN A 164 10.54 -10.34 -6.81
C ASN A 164 9.68 -10.51 -5.55
N LEU A 165 9.39 -9.42 -4.84
CA LEU A 165 8.52 -9.41 -3.67
C LEU A 165 7.11 -9.92 -4.01
N LYS A 166 6.53 -9.48 -5.15
CA LYS A 166 5.24 -10.01 -5.63
C LYS A 166 5.31 -11.53 -5.84
N VAL A 167 6.38 -12.02 -6.46
CA VAL A 167 6.56 -13.46 -6.73
C VAL A 167 6.66 -14.25 -5.44
N TRP A 168 7.55 -13.86 -4.53
CA TRP A 168 7.78 -14.56 -3.27
C TRP A 168 6.54 -14.55 -2.37
N LEU A 169 5.86 -13.40 -2.22
CA LEU A 169 4.62 -13.32 -1.46
C LEU A 169 3.48 -14.14 -2.06
N SER A 170 3.37 -14.17 -3.40
CA SER A 170 2.38 -15.02 -4.06
C SER A 170 2.68 -16.51 -3.84
N GLY A 171 3.95 -16.90 -3.94
CA GLY A 171 4.40 -18.26 -3.65
C GLY A 171 4.12 -18.66 -2.20
N ALA A 172 4.43 -17.79 -1.23
CA ALA A 172 4.14 -18.02 0.18
C ALA A 172 2.66 -18.27 0.44
N LEU A 173 1.77 -17.46 -0.16
CA LEU A 173 0.32 -17.61 -0.03
C LEU A 173 -0.17 -18.91 -0.68
N THR A 174 0.33 -19.24 -1.88
CA THR A 174 0.01 -20.50 -2.55
C THR A 174 0.41 -21.71 -1.71
N TYR A 175 1.58 -21.71 -1.08
CA TYR A 175 1.96 -22.81 -0.18
C TYR A 175 1.04 -22.94 1.03
N GLN A 176 0.54 -21.84 1.58
CA GLN A 176 -0.44 -21.85 2.66
C GLN A 176 -1.79 -22.43 2.19
N ASP A 177 -2.28 -22.00 1.02
CA ASP A 177 -3.50 -22.56 0.41
C ASP A 177 -3.36 -24.06 0.15
N THR A 178 -2.27 -24.48 -0.49
CA THR A 178 -2.00 -25.91 -0.78
C THR A 178 -1.86 -26.73 0.50
N CYS A 179 -1.34 -26.17 1.59
CA CYS A 179 -1.35 -26.86 2.89
C CYS A 179 -2.78 -27.19 3.32
N LEU A 180 -3.74 -26.28 3.14
CA LEU A 180 -5.14 -26.52 3.50
C LEU A 180 -5.77 -27.56 2.57
N ASP A 181 -5.43 -27.55 1.28
CA ASP A 181 -5.91 -28.51 0.28
C ASP A 181 -5.56 -29.96 0.67
N GLU A 182 -4.42 -30.19 1.34
CA GLU A 182 -4.03 -31.52 1.80
C GLU A 182 -5.07 -32.18 2.73
N PHE A 183 -5.90 -31.37 3.40
CA PHE A 183 -6.90 -31.86 4.35
C PHE A 183 -8.30 -32.07 3.76
N GLU A 184 -8.58 -31.75 2.49
CA GLU A 184 -9.93 -31.79 1.89
C GLU A 184 -10.62 -33.17 1.97
N ASN A 185 -9.87 -34.26 2.14
CA ASN A 185 -10.39 -35.62 2.23
C ASN A 185 -10.14 -36.29 3.58
N THR A 186 -9.88 -35.50 4.62
CA THR A 186 -9.80 -36.00 6.00
C THR A 186 -11.21 -36.20 6.57
N THR A 187 -11.37 -37.22 7.41
CA THR A 187 -12.66 -37.56 8.02
C THR A 187 -12.88 -36.88 9.38
N SER A 188 -11.79 -36.36 9.97
CA SER A 188 -11.80 -35.60 11.22
C SER A 188 -11.87 -34.09 10.99
N ASP A 189 -12.01 -33.33 12.08
CA ASP A 189 -11.93 -31.86 12.09
C ASP A 189 -10.52 -31.30 11.81
N ALA A 190 -9.57 -32.14 11.36
CA ALA A 190 -8.18 -31.76 11.13
C ALA A 190 -8.04 -30.60 10.13
N GLY A 191 -8.75 -30.64 9.01
CA GLY A 191 -8.71 -29.56 8.02
C GLY A 191 -9.22 -28.23 8.58
N LYS A 192 -10.29 -28.25 9.37
CA LYS A 192 -10.81 -27.05 10.01
C LYS A 192 -9.83 -26.50 11.05
N LYS A 193 -9.22 -27.36 11.86
CA LYS A 193 -8.18 -26.95 12.82
C LYS A 193 -6.99 -26.31 12.11
N MET A 194 -6.55 -26.88 10.99
CA MET A 194 -5.45 -26.31 10.21
C MET A 194 -5.82 -24.97 9.59
N GLN A 195 -7.04 -24.86 9.05
CA GLN A 195 -7.57 -23.59 8.56
C GLN A 195 -7.59 -22.53 9.66
N ASP A 196 -8.18 -22.83 10.82
CA ASP A 196 -8.25 -21.92 11.96
C ASP A 196 -6.85 -21.48 12.43
N LEU A 197 -5.87 -22.39 12.37
CA LEU A 197 -4.48 -22.14 12.73
C LEU A 197 -3.79 -21.17 11.77
N LEU A 198 -3.94 -21.38 10.45
CA LEU A 198 -3.19 -20.65 9.43
C LEU A 198 -3.87 -19.36 8.95
N THR A 199 -5.17 -19.20 9.19
CA THR A 199 -5.98 -18.07 8.67
C THR A 199 -5.33 -16.71 8.90
N THR A 200 -4.87 -16.41 10.12
CA THR A 200 -4.21 -15.14 10.45
C THR A 200 -2.93 -14.94 9.65
N GLY A 201 -2.11 -15.99 9.48
CA GLY A 201 -0.90 -15.94 8.67
C GLY A 201 -1.21 -15.63 7.21
N MET A 202 -2.22 -16.31 6.65
CA MET A 202 -2.70 -16.10 5.27
C MET A 202 -3.22 -14.70 5.04
N HIS A 203 -4.01 -14.16 5.97
CA HIS A 203 -4.48 -12.79 5.90
C HIS A 203 -3.32 -11.79 5.88
N MET A 204 -2.30 -12.00 6.71
CA MET A 204 -1.11 -11.15 6.78
C MET A 204 -0.26 -11.24 5.49
N THR A 205 -0.04 -12.44 4.95
CA THR A 205 0.64 -12.62 3.65
C THR A 205 -0.13 -11.95 2.52
N SER A 206 -1.46 -12.11 2.48
CA SER A 206 -2.33 -11.46 1.48
C SER A 206 -2.30 -9.93 1.59
N ASN A 207 -2.30 -9.40 2.81
CA ASN A 207 -2.14 -7.97 3.06
C ASN A 207 -0.78 -7.47 2.56
N GLY A 208 0.31 -8.19 2.85
CA GLY A 208 1.66 -7.87 2.36
C GLY A 208 1.73 -7.83 0.83
N LEU A 209 1.14 -8.82 0.15
CA LEU A 209 1.05 -8.86 -1.32
C LEU A 209 0.28 -7.66 -1.89
N SER A 210 -0.82 -7.27 -1.25
CA SER A 210 -1.64 -6.13 -1.67
C SER A 210 -0.87 -4.80 -1.52
N ILE A 211 -0.14 -4.63 -0.42
CA ILE A 211 0.70 -3.46 -0.15
C ILE A 211 1.80 -3.32 -1.22
N ILE A 212 2.55 -4.41 -1.46
CA ILE A 212 3.62 -4.42 -2.47
C ILE A 212 3.05 -4.20 -3.87
N THR A 213 1.87 -4.72 -4.14
CA THR A 213 1.19 -4.52 -5.42
C THR A 213 0.85 -3.06 -5.65
N ALA A 214 0.20 -2.41 -4.68
CA ALA A 214 -0.10 -0.98 -4.75
C ALA A 214 1.16 -0.12 -4.87
N LEU A 215 2.23 -0.47 -4.16
CA LEU A 215 3.52 0.23 -4.24
C LEU A 215 4.16 0.10 -5.63
N SER A 216 4.16 -1.11 -6.20
CA SER A 216 4.63 -1.38 -7.55
C SER A 216 3.84 -0.58 -8.58
N ASP A 217 2.52 -0.57 -8.47
CA ASP A 217 1.66 0.11 -9.44
C ASP A 217 1.90 1.64 -9.39
N THR A 218 2.03 2.19 -8.18
CA THR A 218 2.39 3.60 -7.95
C THR A 218 3.78 3.92 -8.54
N PHE A 219 4.76 3.02 -8.39
CA PHE A 219 6.09 3.21 -8.95
C PHE A 219 6.09 3.16 -10.48
N THR A 220 5.31 2.25 -11.08
CA THR A 220 5.14 2.18 -12.53
C THR A 220 4.44 3.42 -13.08
N ASP A 221 3.42 3.92 -12.39
CA ASP A 221 2.73 5.16 -12.75
C ASP A 221 3.66 6.36 -12.64
N PHE A 222 4.48 6.44 -11.61
CA PHE A 222 5.48 7.50 -11.47
C PHE A 222 6.52 7.45 -12.58
N ASN A 223 7.04 6.26 -12.92
CA ASN A 223 7.96 6.09 -14.04
C ASN A 223 7.31 6.42 -15.38
N ALA A 224 6.07 6.01 -15.61
CA ALA A 224 5.29 6.39 -16.78
C ALA A 224 5.08 7.92 -16.82
N THR A 225 4.78 8.56 -15.70
CA THR A 225 4.61 10.01 -15.60
C THR A 225 5.93 10.75 -15.83
N LYS A 226 7.07 10.19 -15.39
CA LYS A 226 8.42 10.72 -15.65
C LYS A 226 8.85 10.50 -17.11
N LEU A 227 8.44 9.38 -17.74
CA LEU A 227 8.70 9.07 -19.15
C LEU A 227 7.83 9.93 -20.10
N LEU A 228 6.55 10.11 -19.75
CA LEU A 228 5.55 10.84 -20.54
C LEU A 228 5.58 12.35 -20.26
N GLY A 229 6.00 12.74 -19.05
CA GLY A 229 6.24 14.11 -18.63
C GLY A 229 7.59 14.66 -19.05
N ARG A 230 7.94 14.58 -20.35
CA ARG A 230 9.19 15.19 -20.85
C ARG A 230 9.17 16.71 -20.66
N HIS A 231 10.15 17.24 -19.93
CA HIS A 231 10.42 18.66 -19.71
C HIS A 231 10.20 19.48 -21.00
N LYS A 232 9.17 20.33 -21.03
CA LYS A 232 8.74 21.03 -22.26
C LYS A 232 9.72 22.10 -22.72
N SER A 233 10.62 22.57 -21.84
CA SER A 233 11.47 23.73 -22.11
C SER A 233 12.53 23.53 -23.20
N LYS A 234 12.84 22.26 -23.56
CA LYS A 234 13.82 21.92 -24.61
C LYS A 234 13.18 21.27 -25.84
N ARG A 235 11.84 21.28 -25.95
CA ARG A 235 11.17 20.72 -27.13
C ARG A 235 11.27 21.70 -28.30
N VAL A 236 11.52 21.15 -29.49
CA VAL A 236 11.53 21.91 -30.74
C VAL A 236 10.14 22.50 -30.96
N ASN A 237 10.06 23.79 -31.29
CA ASN A 237 8.79 24.45 -31.54
C ASN A 237 8.37 24.20 -33.00
N TRP A 238 7.40 23.30 -33.20
CA TRP A 238 6.82 23.02 -34.51
C TRP A 238 5.52 23.81 -34.65
N ASN A 239 5.35 24.55 -35.75
CA ASN A 239 4.14 25.35 -36.01
C ASN A 239 2.82 24.54 -36.03
N GLY A 240 2.88 23.21 -36.15
CA GLY A 240 1.72 22.31 -36.15
C GLY A 240 1.38 21.66 -34.80
N ILE A 241 2.18 21.87 -33.74
CA ILE A 241 1.92 21.25 -32.43
C ILE A 241 1.16 22.23 -31.53
N LEU A 242 -0.10 21.93 -31.25
CA LEU A 242 -0.92 22.70 -30.33
C LEU A 242 -0.65 22.30 -28.87
N ASN A 243 -0.37 23.28 -28.01
CA ASN A 243 -0.29 23.07 -26.57
C ASN A 243 -1.70 22.90 -25.99
N LEU A 244 -2.08 21.66 -25.71
CA LEU A 244 -3.35 21.35 -25.05
C LEU A 244 -3.31 21.74 -23.58
N ASN A 245 -4.27 22.54 -23.14
CA ASN A 245 -4.54 22.78 -21.72
C ASN A 245 -5.46 21.68 -21.16
N SER A 246 -5.62 21.63 -19.83
CA SER A 246 -6.44 20.61 -19.16
C SER A 246 -7.89 20.57 -19.68
N LYS A 247 -8.47 21.72 -20.06
CA LYS A 247 -9.83 21.81 -20.60
C LYS A 247 -9.92 21.21 -22.01
N ALA A 248 -8.92 21.44 -22.85
CA ALA A 248 -8.83 20.88 -24.20
C ALA A 248 -8.50 19.39 -24.19
N ALA A 249 -7.65 18.93 -23.27
CA ALA A 249 -7.30 17.51 -23.12
C ALA A 249 -8.53 16.63 -22.77
N ARG A 250 -9.51 17.18 -22.04
CA ARG A 250 -10.80 16.50 -21.75
C ARG A 250 -11.63 16.19 -23.00
N LEU A 251 -11.41 16.88 -24.13
CA LEU A 251 -12.07 16.54 -25.39
C LEU A 251 -11.48 15.27 -26.01
N PHE A 252 -10.25 14.91 -25.63
CA PHE A 252 -9.52 13.73 -26.09
C PHE A 252 -9.51 12.59 -25.06
N SER A 253 -10.30 12.69 -23.97
CA SER A 253 -10.32 11.66 -22.95
C SER A 253 -10.87 10.35 -23.52
N PRO A 254 -10.30 9.19 -23.17
CA PRO A 254 -10.81 7.89 -23.65
C PRO A 254 -12.32 7.73 -23.45
N SER A 255 -12.89 8.24 -22.35
CA SER A 255 -14.33 8.23 -22.07
C SER A 255 -15.23 8.97 -23.07
N LYS A 256 -14.66 9.81 -23.96
CA LYS A 256 -15.38 10.47 -25.05
C LYS A 256 -15.46 9.64 -26.34
N PHE A 257 -14.59 8.64 -26.48
CA PHE A 257 -14.48 7.80 -27.69
C PHE A 257 -14.83 6.34 -27.40
N PHE A 258 -14.46 5.88 -26.21
CA PHE A 258 -14.78 4.57 -25.71
C PHE A 258 -16.00 4.68 -24.81
N HIS A 259 -17.12 4.12 -25.26
CA HIS A 259 -18.36 3.87 -24.51
C HIS A 259 -18.15 2.79 -23.44
N GLY A 260 -17.10 2.95 -22.63
CA GLY A 260 -16.41 1.86 -21.93
C GLY A 260 -17.22 1.11 -20.87
N LEU A 261 -18.40 1.59 -20.51
CA LEU A 261 -19.31 0.92 -19.56
C LEU A 261 -20.65 0.49 -20.17
N ASP A 262 -20.93 0.91 -21.41
CA ASP A 262 -22.21 0.60 -22.07
C ASP A 262 -22.28 -0.89 -22.43
N TRP A 263 -21.15 -1.47 -22.86
CA TRP A 263 -21.04 -2.91 -23.10
C TRP A 263 -21.13 -3.75 -21.81
N VAL A 264 -20.56 -3.26 -20.69
CA VAL A 264 -20.58 -3.95 -19.39
C VAL A 264 -21.99 -3.98 -18.80
N ARG A 265 -22.78 -2.92 -19.00
CA ARG A 265 -24.18 -2.90 -18.54
C ARG A 265 -25.07 -3.80 -19.38
N ALA A 266 -24.72 -4.04 -20.65
CA ALA A 266 -25.43 -4.96 -21.54
C ALA A 266 -25.21 -6.44 -21.19
N THR A 267 -24.11 -6.79 -20.49
CA THR A 267 -23.82 -8.19 -20.10
C THR A 267 -24.49 -8.61 -18.80
N GLY A 268 -25.17 -7.70 -18.09
CA GLY A 268 -25.85 -8.00 -16.82
C GLY A 268 -24.90 -8.26 -15.64
N VAL A 269 -23.59 -8.09 -15.82
CA VAL A 269 -22.58 -8.25 -14.77
C VAL A 269 -22.55 -6.98 -13.90
N PRO A 270 -22.74 -7.06 -12.57
CA PRO A 270 -22.68 -5.91 -11.68
C PRO A 270 -21.31 -5.23 -11.75
N CYS A 271 -21.27 -3.95 -12.14
CA CYS A 271 -20.07 -3.14 -12.21
C CYS A 271 -20.24 -1.89 -11.35
N PHE A 272 -19.33 -1.65 -10.41
CA PHE A 272 -19.31 -0.47 -9.54
C PHE A 272 -18.10 0.42 -9.91
N PRO A 273 -18.21 1.25 -10.95
CA PRO A 273 -17.16 2.20 -11.29
C PRO A 273 -17.14 3.32 -10.25
N SER A 274 -16.04 3.48 -9.52
CA SER A 274 -15.79 4.52 -8.52
C SER A 274 -15.56 5.91 -9.14
N VAL A 275 -16.38 6.30 -10.12
CA VAL A 275 -16.40 7.63 -10.73
C VAL A 275 -17.76 8.26 -10.44
N PRO A 276 -17.83 9.49 -9.88
CA PRO A 276 -19.10 10.12 -9.51
C PRO A 276 -20.08 10.19 -10.69
N PRO A 277 -21.40 10.01 -10.46
CA PRO A 277 -22.38 10.02 -11.53
C PRO A 277 -22.47 11.39 -12.18
N HIS A 278 -22.07 11.47 -13.46
CA HIS A 278 -22.44 12.58 -14.32
C HIS A 278 -23.86 12.35 -14.86
N TYR A 279 -24.80 13.20 -14.48
CA TYR A 279 -26.15 13.17 -15.02
C TYR A 279 -26.15 13.57 -16.50
N ARG A 280 -26.81 12.75 -17.33
CA ARG A 280 -27.03 13.01 -18.75
C ARG A 280 -27.94 14.24 -18.88
N HIS A 281 -27.53 15.26 -19.61
CA HIS A 281 -28.43 16.34 -20.02
C HIS A 281 -29.60 15.74 -20.82
N LYS A 282 -30.84 16.04 -20.40
CA LYS A 282 -32.06 15.67 -21.14
C LYS A 282 -32.12 16.51 -22.42
N GLN A 283 -31.60 15.98 -23.53
CA GLN A 283 -32.08 16.24 -24.89
C GLN A 283 -31.19 15.48 -25.88
N THR A 284 -31.59 14.27 -26.22
CA THR A 284 -31.47 13.67 -27.56
C THR A 284 -32.13 12.30 -27.49
N ILE A 285 -33.46 12.30 -27.57
CA ILE A 285 -34.20 11.15 -28.08
C ILE A 285 -34.04 11.24 -29.60
N LEU A 286 -33.40 10.24 -30.22
CA LEU A 286 -33.61 9.96 -31.63
C LEU A 286 -34.33 8.61 -31.72
N PRO A 287 -35.45 8.53 -32.45
CA PRO A 287 -36.19 7.30 -32.61
C PRO A 287 -35.57 6.50 -33.76
N TRP A 288 -34.79 5.49 -33.44
CA TRP A 288 -34.55 4.35 -34.32
C TRP A 288 -34.46 3.11 -33.44
#